data_AF-A0A535IT01-F1
#
_entry.id   AF-A0A535IT01-F1
#
_cell.length_a   1.000
_cell.length_b   1.000
_cell.length_c   1.000
_cell.angle_alpha   90.00
_cell.angle_beta   90.00
_cell.angle_gamma   90.00
#
_symmetry.space_group_name_H-M   'P 1'
#
loop_
_entity.id
_entity.type
_entity.pdbx_description
1 polymer ?
#
loop_
_entity_poly.entity_id
_entity_poly.type
_entity_poly.pdbx_seq_one_letter_code
_entity_poly.pdbx_strand_id
1 'polypeptide(L)'
;MPAFSHVFVIVMENEESTSLIGNASAPYINSLANSYGLATQYYGVSHPSLPNYLALTAGNTFGITSDCTTCWVNATNVADQIEASGRSWKAYLEGMPSACFVGDAYPYMQKHNPWIYYNDIRTNAARCNAHVVPFSQLGTDLAGGSMPNYVWITPNMCSATPPVDGSPLW
;
A
#
# COMPACT_ATOMS: atom_id res chain seq x y z
N MET A 1 -1.23 -22.34 -8.10
CA MET A 1 -1.74 -21.15 -7.37
C MET A 1 -3.25 -21.16 -7.47
N PRO A 2 -4.01 -21.00 -6.38
CA PRO A 2 -5.46 -20.82 -6.45
C PRO A 2 -5.81 -19.60 -7.32
N ALA A 3 -6.96 -19.64 -8.00
CA ALA A 3 -7.50 -18.48 -8.70
C ALA A 3 -8.26 -17.60 -7.68
N PHE A 4 -7.60 -16.56 -7.17
CA PHE A 4 -8.23 -15.60 -6.26
C PHE A 4 -9.09 -14.61 -7.05
N SER A 5 -10.29 -14.30 -6.54
CA SER A 5 -11.14 -13.24 -7.10
C SER A 5 -10.61 -11.84 -6.75
N HIS A 6 -10.09 -11.69 -5.53
CA HIS A 6 -9.51 -10.46 -5.00
C HIS A 6 -8.26 -10.76 -4.18
N VAL A 7 -7.25 -9.90 -4.28
CA VAL A 7 -6.04 -9.90 -3.46
C VAL A 7 -5.94 -8.55 -2.77
N PHE A 8 -5.91 -8.57 -1.43
CA PHE A 8 -5.73 -7.39 -0.61
C PHE A 8 -4.30 -7.35 -0.07
N VAL A 9 -3.59 -6.27 -0.36
CA VAL A 9 -2.24 -5.98 0.13
C VAL A 9 -2.35 -4.76 1.03
N ILE A 10 -2.19 -4.98 2.33
CA ILE A 10 -2.16 -3.93 3.34
C ILE A 10 -0.70 -3.72 3.73
N VAL A 11 -0.14 -2.56 3.40
CA VAL A 11 1.27 -2.25 3.67
C VAL A 11 1.35 -1.25 4.81
N MET A 12 1.73 -1.76 5.99
CA MET A 12 2.00 -0.97 7.20
C MET A 12 3.36 -0.27 7.09
N GLU A 13 3.60 0.73 7.94
CA GLU A 13 4.92 1.40 8.00
C GLU A 13 6.02 0.41 8.38
N ASN A 14 7.25 0.72 7.97
CA ASN A 14 8.43 -0.09 8.25
C ASN A 14 8.68 -0.23 9.75
N GLU A 15 8.29 -1.36 10.31
CA GLU A 15 8.55 -1.77 11.70
C GLU A 15 9.31 -3.10 11.71
N GLU A 16 10.23 -3.25 12.67
CA GLU A 16 10.98 -4.50 12.85
C GLU A 16 10.05 -5.62 13.29
N SER A 17 10.20 -6.84 12.76
CA SER A 17 9.29 -7.95 13.10
C SER A 17 9.25 -8.23 14.62
N THR A 18 10.36 -7.98 15.32
CA THR A 18 10.47 -8.14 16.78
C THR A 18 9.71 -7.09 17.58
N SER A 19 9.34 -5.95 16.98
CA SER A 19 8.46 -4.96 17.62
C SER A 19 6.99 -5.39 17.55
N LEU A 20 6.65 -6.35 16.67
CA LEU A 20 5.28 -6.78 16.40
C LEU A 20 4.97 -8.21 16.89
N ILE A 21 5.73 -9.21 16.45
CA ILE A 21 5.45 -10.62 16.75
C ILE A 21 5.83 -10.94 18.20
N GLY A 22 4.89 -11.50 18.95
CA GLY A 22 4.98 -11.73 20.40
C GLY A 22 4.64 -10.49 21.24
N ASN A 23 4.44 -9.31 20.64
CA ASN A 23 4.12 -8.09 21.37
C ASN A 23 2.64 -8.09 21.82
N ALA A 24 2.43 -8.06 23.14
CA ALA A 24 1.10 -8.01 23.74
C ALA A 24 0.28 -6.77 23.34
N SER A 25 0.96 -5.68 22.95
CA SER A 25 0.34 -4.46 22.44
C SER A 25 -0.03 -4.52 20.95
N ALA A 26 0.22 -5.62 20.26
CA ALA A 26 -0.22 -5.84 18.88
C ALA A 26 -1.06 -7.13 18.75
N PRO A 27 -2.09 -7.34 19.58
CA PRO A 27 -2.74 -8.64 19.70
C PRO A 27 -3.49 -9.05 18.43
N TYR A 28 -3.98 -8.09 17.63
CA TYR A 28 -4.65 -8.39 16.37
C TYR A 28 -3.68 -8.99 15.33
N ILE A 29 -2.53 -8.34 15.07
CA ILE A 29 -1.51 -8.87 14.14
C ILE A 29 -0.98 -10.23 14.63
N ASN A 30 -0.77 -10.37 15.95
CA ASN A 30 -0.38 -11.65 16.53
C ASN A 30 -1.45 -12.75 16.34
N SER A 31 -2.73 -12.40 16.43
CA SER A 31 -3.81 -13.36 16.17
C SER A 31 -3.82 -13.84 14.71
N LEU A 32 -3.56 -12.94 13.76
CA LEU A 32 -3.44 -13.27 12.34
C LEU A 32 -2.21 -14.15 12.08
N ALA A 33 -1.05 -13.80 12.63
CA ALA A 33 0.17 -14.58 12.48
C ALA A 33 0.05 -16.00 13.06
N ASN A 34 -0.71 -16.18 14.13
CA ASN A 34 -0.98 -17.49 14.72
C ASN A 34 -2.02 -18.31 13.93
N SER A 35 -2.95 -17.64 13.25
CA SER A 35 -4.05 -18.29 12.51
C SER A 35 -3.71 -18.59 11.05
N TYR A 36 -2.82 -17.80 10.46
CA TYR A 36 -2.48 -17.84 9.03
C TYR A 36 -0.97 -17.98 8.82
N GLY A 37 -0.52 -17.83 7.56
CA GLY A 37 0.91 -17.92 7.23
C GLY A 37 1.69 -16.71 7.72
N LEU A 38 2.83 -16.95 8.36
CA LEU A 38 3.84 -15.95 8.72
C LEU A 38 5.14 -16.21 7.94
N ALA A 39 5.58 -15.23 7.17
CA ALA A 39 6.88 -15.27 6.50
C ALA A 39 7.98 -14.76 7.45
N THR A 40 8.72 -15.67 8.09
CA THR A 40 9.74 -15.35 9.10
C THR A 40 11.10 -14.90 8.51
N GLN A 41 11.25 -14.97 7.19
CA GLN A 41 12.46 -14.56 6.45
C GLN A 41 12.08 -13.57 5.35
N TYR A 42 11.27 -12.58 5.69
CA TYR A 42 10.87 -11.48 4.82
C TYR A 42 11.62 -10.21 5.24
N TYR A 43 12.39 -9.62 4.33
CA TYR A 43 13.30 -8.51 4.63
C TYR A 43 13.00 -7.29 3.75
N GLY A 44 13.26 -6.10 4.27
CA GLY A 44 13.29 -4.88 3.47
C GLY A 44 14.38 -4.94 2.41
N VAL A 45 14.12 -4.31 1.26
CA VAL A 45 15.06 -4.20 0.14
C VAL A 45 16.08 -3.07 0.37
N SER A 46 15.67 -2.00 1.05
CA SER A 46 16.54 -0.87 1.40
C SER A 46 15.97 -0.11 2.60
N HIS A 47 16.68 0.92 3.04
CA HIS A 47 16.17 1.98 3.91
C HIS A 47 16.40 3.33 3.21
N PRO A 48 15.49 4.32 3.26
CA PRO A 48 14.23 4.44 4.03
C PRO A 48 13.00 3.76 3.36
N SER A 49 11.77 4.18 3.69
CA SER A 49 10.52 3.50 3.29
C SER A 49 10.33 3.43 1.77
N LEU A 50 10.39 4.57 1.04
CA LEU A 50 9.99 4.66 -0.37
C LEU A 50 10.63 3.60 -1.30
N PRO A 51 11.95 3.34 -1.24
CA PRO A 51 12.57 2.27 -2.03
C PRO A 51 11.91 0.90 -1.88
N ASN A 52 11.43 0.56 -0.68
CA ASN A 52 10.74 -0.72 -0.43
C ASN A 52 9.37 -0.76 -1.12
N TYR A 53 8.63 0.34 -1.10
CA TYR A 53 7.34 0.45 -1.79
C TYR A 53 7.50 0.28 -3.30
N LEU A 54 8.52 0.90 -3.90
CA LEU A 54 8.84 0.73 -5.33
C LEU A 54 9.28 -0.71 -5.66
N ALA A 55 10.07 -1.32 -4.78
CA ALA A 55 10.47 -2.72 -4.94
C ALA A 55 9.27 -3.68 -4.83
N LEU A 56 8.29 -3.39 -3.96
CA LEU A 56 7.05 -4.16 -3.86
C LEU A 56 6.21 -4.09 -5.13
N THR A 57 6.11 -2.91 -5.75
CA THR A 57 5.22 -2.69 -6.90
C THR A 57 5.88 -2.89 -8.27
N ALA A 58 7.20 -2.90 -8.36
CA ALA A 58 7.93 -3.10 -9.63
C ALA A 58 9.16 -4.02 -9.55
N GLY A 59 9.50 -4.57 -8.39
CA GLY A 59 10.67 -5.43 -8.22
C GLY A 59 12.01 -4.69 -8.34
N ASN A 60 12.02 -3.35 -8.27
CA ASN A 60 13.20 -2.51 -8.43
C ASN A 60 13.07 -1.21 -7.62
N THR A 61 14.19 -0.70 -7.09
CA THR A 61 14.23 0.61 -6.40
C THR A 61 14.50 1.78 -7.36
N PHE A 62 14.89 1.48 -8.60
CA PHE A 62 15.31 2.44 -9.62
C PHE A 62 16.49 3.32 -9.21
N GLY A 63 17.32 2.83 -8.28
CA GLY A 63 18.43 3.59 -7.71
C GLY A 63 18.00 4.70 -6.74
N ILE A 64 16.71 4.78 -6.39
CA ILE A 64 16.21 5.71 -5.38
C ILE A 64 16.62 5.18 -4.00
N THR A 65 17.27 6.03 -3.20
CA THR A 65 17.82 5.69 -1.87
C THR A 65 17.30 6.61 -0.76
N SER A 66 16.27 7.40 -1.02
CA SER A 66 15.72 8.38 -0.08
C SER A 66 14.21 8.47 -0.19
N ASP A 67 13.56 8.97 0.87
CA ASP A 67 12.15 9.39 0.82
C ASP A 67 12.07 10.76 0.12
N CYS A 68 11.79 10.76 -1.17
CA CYS A 68 11.67 11.94 -2.01
C CYS A 68 10.23 12.08 -2.51
N THR A 69 9.78 13.31 -2.75
CA THR A 69 8.43 13.55 -3.31
C THR A 69 8.45 13.81 -4.82
N THR A 70 9.64 13.88 -5.45
CA THR A 70 9.83 14.29 -6.85
C THR A 70 10.62 13.30 -7.71
N CYS A 71 10.95 12.13 -7.17
CA CYS A 71 11.75 11.09 -7.84
C CYS A 71 10.88 10.18 -8.71
N TRP A 72 10.39 10.75 -9.81
CA TRP A 72 9.50 10.06 -10.74
C TRP A 72 10.20 8.95 -11.50
N VAL A 73 9.48 7.86 -11.74
CA VAL A 73 9.97 6.69 -12.46
C VAL A 73 9.16 6.48 -13.74
N ASN A 74 9.87 6.11 -14.82
CA ASN A 74 9.26 5.72 -16.09
C ASN A 74 9.50 4.23 -16.29
N ALA A 75 8.69 3.40 -15.62
CA ALA A 75 8.89 1.96 -15.58
C ALA A 75 7.56 1.23 -15.43
N THR A 76 7.51 0.01 -15.98
CA THR A 76 6.38 -0.91 -15.78
C THR A 76 6.26 -1.31 -14.32
N ASN A 77 5.04 -1.40 -13.85
CA ASN A 77 4.69 -1.79 -12.49
C ASN A 77 3.58 -2.86 -12.49
N VAL A 78 3.25 -3.38 -11.31
CA VAL A 78 2.26 -4.46 -11.18
C VAL A 78 0.85 -4.04 -11.64
N ALA A 79 0.48 -2.75 -11.56
CA ALA A 79 -0.82 -2.30 -12.06
C ALA A 79 -0.94 -2.47 -13.57
N ASP A 80 0.14 -2.22 -14.33
CA ASP A 80 0.16 -2.45 -15.78
C ASP A 80 -0.11 -3.92 -16.11
N GLN A 81 0.49 -4.84 -15.35
CA GLN A 81 0.30 -6.27 -15.55
C GLN A 81 -1.12 -6.72 -15.19
N ILE A 82 -1.69 -6.13 -14.13
CA ILE A 82 -3.07 -6.40 -13.72
C ILE A 82 -4.04 -5.95 -14.82
N GLU A 83 -3.91 -4.71 -15.30
CA GLU A 83 -4.74 -4.16 -16.37
C GLU A 83 -4.59 -4.95 -17.68
N ALA A 84 -3.35 -5.29 -18.07
CA ALA A 84 -3.08 -6.09 -19.27
C ALA A 84 -3.71 -7.49 -19.22
N SER A 85 -3.97 -8.03 -18.03
CA SER A 85 -4.68 -9.30 -17.83
C SER A 85 -6.21 -9.18 -17.89
N GLY A 86 -6.75 -7.97 -18.11
CA GLY A 86 -8.17 -7.68 -18.07
C GLY A 86 -8.74 -7.56 -16.66
N ARG A 87 -7.89 -7.36 -15.65
CA ARG A 87 -8.27 -7.22 -14.24
C ARG A 87 -8.16 -5.77 -13.78
N SER A 88 -8.87 -5.45 -12.71
CA SER A 88 -8.88 -4.11 -12.13
C SER A 88 -8.03 -4.04 -10.86
N TRP A 89 -7.52 -2.84 -10.57
CA TRP A 89 -6.80 -2.54 -9.35
C TRP A 89 -7.32 -1.23 -8.73
N LYS A 90 -7.08 -1.01 -7.44
CA LYS A 90 -7.21 0.31 -6.80
C LYS A 90 -6.36 0.38 -5.55
N ALA A 91 -5.82 1.55 -5.28
CA ALA A 91 -5.12 1.91 -4.07
C ALA A 91 -5.96 2.86 -3.21
N TYR A 92 -6.09 2.52 -1.94
CA TYR A 92 -6.84 3.26 -0.92
C TYR A 92 -5.85 3.76 0.13
N LEU A 93 -5.65 5.07 0.19
CA LEU A 93 -4.61 5.70 1.01
C LEU A 93 -5.26 6.52 2.12
N GLU A 94 -4.99 6.17 3.38
CA GLU A 94 -5.57 6.88 4.50
C GLU A 94 -4.98 8.30 4.64
N GLY A 95 -5.81 9.28 4.99
CA GLY A 95 -5.39 10.68 5.10
C GLY A 95 -5.10 11.38 3.76
N MET A 96 -5.17 10.68 2.62
CA MET A 96 -4.95 11.28 1.31
C MET A 96 -6.03 12.34 1.02
N PRO A 97 -5.66 13.62 0.75
CA PRO A 97 -6.64 14.71 0.66
C PRO A 97 -7.67 14.57 -0.47
N SER A 98 -7.23 14.06 -1.62
CA SER A 98 -8.05 13.88 -2.81
C SER A 98 -7.49 12.75 -3.67
N ALA A 99 -8.28 12.22 -4.61
CA ALA A 99 -7.76 11.30 -5.60
C ALA A 99 -6.58 11.93 -6.37
N CYS A 100 -5.61 11.11 -6.73
CA CYS A 100 -4.38 11.52 -7.42
C CYS A 100 -3.57 12.67 -6.75
N PHE A 101 -3.72 12.90 -5.45
CA PHE A 101 -2.94 13.89 -4.72
C PHE A 101 -1.43 13.61 -4.80
N VAL A 102 -0.67 14.66 -5.14
CA VAL A 102 0.80 14.67 -5.22
C VAL A 102 1.33 15.61 -4.15
N GLY A 103 2.22 15.11 -3.31
CA GLY A 103 2.82 15.83 -2.18
C GLY A 103 2.52 15.17 -0.84
N ASP A 104 3.00 15.79 0.22
CA ASP A 104 2.70 15.37 1.60
C ASP A 104 1.56 16.21 2.17
N ALA A 105 0.74 15.58 3.00
CA ALA A 105 -0.36 16.23 3.72
C ALA A 105 -0.60 15.47 5.02
N TYR A 106 0.21 15.77 6.04
CA TYR A 106 0.19 15.05 7.31
C TYR A 106 -1.24 14.83 7.84
N PRO A 107 -1.63 13.59 8.22
CA PRO A 107 -0.75 12.42 8.41
C PRO A 107 -0.47 11.58 7.15
N TYR A 108 -0.94 11.98 5.98
CA TYR A 108 -0.57 11.32 4.71
C TYR A 108 0.82 11.77 4.24
N MET A 109 1.66 10.79 3.90
CA MET A 109 3.00 11.00 3.37
C MET A 109 3.14 10.27 2.02
N GLN A 110 3.56 10.98 0.97
CA GLN A 110 3.59 10.44 -0.40
C GLN A 110 4.52 9.23 -0.51
N LYS A 111 5.59 9.16 0.30
CA LYS A 111 6.53 8.04 0.34
C LYS A 111 5.87 6.66 0.54
N HIS A 112 4.66 6.64 1.09
CA HIS A 112 3.86 5.43 1.33
C HIS A 112 2.89 5.10 0.17
N ASN A 113 2.85 5.95 -0.86
CA ASN A 113 2.02 5.79 -2.05
C ASN A 113 2.90 5.61 -3.30
N PRO A 114 3.35 4.38 -3.61
CA PRO A 114 4.23 4.11 -4.75
C PRO A 114 3.60 4.51 -6.10
N TRP A 115 2.27 4.47 -6.19
CA TRP A 115 1.52 4.66 -7.43
C TRP A 115 1.70 6.06 -8.02
N ILE A 116 1.91 7.07 -7.18
CA ILE A 116 2.16 8.46 -7.62
C ILE A 116 3.58 8.64 -8.21
N TYR A 117 4.50 7.69 -8.00
CA TYR A 117 5.85 7.81 -8.57
C TYR A 117 5.93 7.40 -10.04
N TYR A 118 5.02 6.56 -10.51
CA TYR A 118 4.99 6.06 -11.88
C TYR A 118 4.38 7.09 -12.84
N ASN A 119 5.13 7.46 -13.88
CA ASN A 119 4.69 8.49 -14.84
C ASN A 119 3.41 8.09 -15.58
N ASP A 120 3.30 6.85 -16.01
CA ASP A 120 2.13 6.27 -16.69
C ASP A 120 0.86 6.26 -15.84
N ILE A 121 0.99 6.38 -14.52
CA ILE A 121 -0.13 6.58 -13.59
C ILE A 121 -0.30 8.08 -13.33
N ARG A 122 0.67 8.74 -12.67
CA ARG A 122 0.59 10.14 -12.21
C ARG A 122 0.23 11.13 -13.32
N THR A 123 0.77 10.96 -14.52
CA THR A 123 0.55 11.90 -15.64
C THR A 123 -0.69 11.57 -16.47
N ASN A 124 -1.31 10.41 -16.23
CA ASN A 124 -2.61 10.05 -16.78
C ASN A 124 -3.70 10.36 -15.76
N ALA A 125 -4.25 11.58 -15.83
CA ALA A 125 -5.24 12.04 -14.86
C ALA A 125 -6.45 11.10 -14.72
N ALA A 126 -6.95 10.53 -15.82
CA ALA A 126 -8.09 9.62 -15.77
C ALA A 126 -7.75 8.34 -14.98
N ARG A 127 -6.61 7.72 -15.30
CA ARG A 127 -6.14 6.50 -14.62
C ARG A 127 -5.85 6.77 -13.15
N CYS A 128 -5.10 7.83 -12.85
CA CYS A 128 -4.72 8.16 -11.49
C CYS A 128 -5.93 8.47 -10.60
N ASN A 129 -6.88 9.29 -11.07
CA ASN A 129 -8.09 9.61 -10.31
C ASN A 129 -9.01 8.39 -10.11
N ALA A 130 -9.03 7.46 -11.06
CA ALA A 130 -9.84 6.24 -10.96
C ALA A 130 -9.24 5.21 -9.98
N HIS A 131 -7.90 5.17 -9.85
CA HIS A 131 -7.21 4.08 -9.17
C HIS A 131 -6.46 4.47 -7.90
N VAL A 132 -6.11 5.73 -7.67
CA VAL A 132 -5.35 6.17 -6.49
C VAL A 132 -6.21 7.16 -5.71
N VAL A 133 -6.88 6.65 -4.68
CA VAL A 133 -7.99 7.35 -4.01
C VAL A 133 -7.82 7.40 -2.48
N PRO A 134 -8.50 8.35 -1.81
CA PRO A 134 -8.60 8.35 -0.36
C PRO A 134 -9.23 7.06 0.17
N PHE A 135 -8.77 6.60 1.35
CA PHE A 135 -9.27 5.40 1.99
C PHE A 135 -10.78 5.40 2.24
N SER A 136 -11.40 6.57 2.42
CA SER A 136 -12.86 6.71 2.58
C SER A 136 -13.67 6.12 1.42
N GLN A 137 -13.08 5.97 0.23
CA GLN A 137 -13.73 5.32 -0.93
C GLN A 137 -13.90 3.80 -0.76
N LEU A 138 -13.10 3.16 0.10
CA LEU A 138 -13.10 1.70 0.29
C LEU A 138 -14.49 1.18 0.71
N GLY A 139 -15.13 1.85 1.66
CA GLY A 139 -16.46 1.46 2.15
C GLY A 139 -17.52 1.53 1.06
N THR A 140 -17.46 2.55 0.19
CA THR A 140 -18.37 2.69 -0.95
C THR A 140 -18.18 1.57 -1.97
N ASP A 141 -16.93 1.22 -2.31
CA ASP A 141 -16.65 0.18 -3.30
C ASP A 141 -17.00 -1.22 -2.78
N LEU A 142 -16.78 -1.48 -1.48
CA LEU A 142 -17.21 -2.71 -0.80
C LEU A 142 -18.74 -2.86 -0.84
N ALA A 143 -19.47 -1.79 -0.49
CA ALA A 143 -20.93 -1.81 -0.48
C ALA A 143 -21.54 -1.89 -1.89
N GLY A 144 -20.86 -1.32 -2.89
CA GLY A 144 -21.30 -1.29 -4.29
C GLY A 144 -21.04 -2.59 -5.07
N GLY A 145 -20.33 -3.56 -4.50
CA GLY A 145 -19.94 -4.79 -5.21
C GLY A 145 -18.95 -4.55 -6.36
N SER A 146 -18.24 -3.42 -6.34
CA SER A 146 -17.31 -2.96 -7.38
C SER A 146 -15.85 -3.17 -7.00
N MET A 147 -15.57 -4.11 -6.09
CA MET A 147 -14.24 -4.31 -5.54
C MET A 147 -13.24 -4.72 -6.64
N PRO A 148 -12.06 -4.09 -6.72
CA PRO A 148 -11.07 -4.44 -7.73
C PRO A 148 -10.42 -5.79 -7.43
N ASN A 149 -9.85 -6.43 -8.46
CA ASN A 149 -9.14 -7.70 -8.29
C ASN A 149 -7.87 -7.56 -7.45
N TYR A 150 -7.19 -6.43 -7.55
CA TYR A 150 -6.02 -6.10 -6.75
C TYR A 150 -6.29 -4.84 -5.92
N VAL A 151 -6.10 -4.96 -4.61
CA VAL A 151 -6.46 -3.92 -3.65
C VAL A 151 -5.22 -3.58 -2.86
N TRP A 152 -4.78 -2.34 -2.97
CA TRP A 152 -3.68 -1.82 -2.17
C TRP A 152 -4.24 -0.90 -1.09
N ILE A 153 -3.83 -1.11 0.16
CA ILE A 153 -4.22 -0.26 1.29
C ILE A 153 -2.96 0.19 2.01
N THR A 154 -2.88 1.48 2.30
CA THR A 154 -1.80 2.03 3.13
C THR A 154 -2.36 2.96 4.20
N PRO A 155 -2.05 2.69 5.48
CA PRO A 155 -2.41 3.57 6.59
C PRO A 155 -1.65 4.90 6.51
N ASN A 156 -2.10 5.89 7.28
CA ASN A 156 -1.38 7.14 7.47
C ASN A 156 -0.39 7.04 8.63
N MET A 157 0.38 8.09 8.89
CA MET A 157 1.38 8.12 9.96
C MET A 157 0.83 7.89 11.38
N CYS A 158 -0.47 8.10 11.62
CA CYS A 158 -1.10 7.89 12.93
C CYS A 158 -1.57 6.45 13.15
N SER A 159 -1.95 5.75 12.09
CA SER A 159 -2.45 4.36 12.10
C SER A 159 -1.41 3.34 11.62
N ALA A 160 -0.22 3.82 11.27
CA ALA A 160 0.93 3.03 10.83
C ALA A 160 1.42 1.99 11.85
N THR A 161 1.12 2.17 13.14
CA THR A 161 1.44 1.23 14.22
C THR A 161 0.18 0.54 14.75
N PRO A 162 0.22 -0.77 15.11
CA PRO A 162 -0.94 -1.47 15.64
C PRO A 162 -1.53 -0.78 16.89
N PRO A 163 -2.86 -0.76 17.06
CA PRO A 163 -3.47 -0.21 18.25
C PRO A 163 -3.07 -1.04 19.47
N VAL A 164 -2.60 -0.35 20.52
CA VAL A 164 -2.21 -0.97 21.80
C VAL A 164 -3.38 -1.66 22.53
N ASP A 165 -4.61 -1.37 22.12
CA ASP A 165 -5.86 -1.87 22.71
C ASP A 165 -6.43 -3.12 22.01
N GLY A 166 -5.77 -3.58 20.94
CA GLY A 166 -6.18 -4.76 20.19
C GLY A 166 -7.43 -4.61 19.33
N SER A 167 -7.89 -3.38 19.12
CA SER A 167 -8.88 -3.08 18.10
C SER A 167 -8.35 -3.42 16.68
N PRO A 168 -9.23 -3.78 15.75
CA PRO A 168 -8.90 -3.76 14.33
C PRO A 168 -8.43 -2.36 13.96
N LEU A 169 -7.48 -2.27 13.03
CA LEU A 169 -6.99 -0.98 12.55
C LEU A 169 -8.10 -0.16 11.85
N TRP A 170 -9.20 -0.80 11.44
CA TRP A 170 -10.37 -0.23 10.73
C TRP A 170 -11.62 -1.08 10.97
#